data_AF-A0A934CRT3-F1
#
_entry.id   AF-A0A934CRT3-F1
#
_cell.length_a   1.000
_cell.length_b   1.000
_cell.length_c   1.000
_cell.angle_alpha   90.00
_cell.angle_beta   90.00
_cell.angle_gamma   90.00
#
_symmetry.space_group_name_H-M   'P 1'
#
loop_
_entity.id
_entity.type
_entity.pdbx_description
1 polymer ?
#
loop_
_entity_poly.entity_id
_entity_poly.type
_entity_poly.pdbx_seq_one_letter_code
_entity_poly.pdbx_strand_id
1 'polypeptide(L)'
;MEKIMKIFLVPLLFLIFSVSAYSKNVTPLDSAMKEITGELESKKGKTIKVSISSQSLLPEPGTSGTLSKYFEEEILGMNTHGYISLAEVEVKSVNENEIVFTVIKELTNVKTNGKKENLFKKGFIVKFYW
;
A
#
# COMPACT_ATOMS: atom_id res chain seq x y z
N MET A 1 71.35 -3.14 -26.63
CA MET A 1 71.95 -3.68 -25.39
C MET A 1 72.06 -2.49 -24.45
N GLU A 2 71.10 -2.35 -23.52
CA GLU A 2 71.02 -1.40 -22.38
C GLU A 2 69.63 -1.71 -21.76
N LYS A 3 69.48 -2.52 -20.70
CA LYS A 3 69.70 -2.25 -19.25
C LYS A 3 69.00 -0.93 -18.88
N ILE A 4 68.01 -0.83 -17.99
CA ILE A 4 67.92 -1.37 -16.63
C ILE A 4 66.44 -1.39 -16.19
N MET A 5 66.13 -2.44 -15.44
CA MET A 5 64.90 -2.73 -14.73
C MET A 5 64.79 -1.92 -13.42
N LYS A 6 63.53 -1.66 -13.02
CA LYS A 6 63.00 -1.60 -11.63
C LYS A 6 62.67 -0.24 -11.00
N ILE A 7 61.47 -0.27 -10.40
CA ILE A 7 61.14 0.14 -9.03
C ILE A 7 60.54 1.56 -8.83
N PHE A 8 59.26 1.53 -8.43
CA PHE A 8 58.53 2.31 -7.40
C PHE A 8 57.12 2.61 -7.92
N LEU A 9 56.13 1.75 -7.63
CA LEU A 9 55.33 1.82 -6.40
C LEU A 9 54.69 3.21 -6.24
N VAL A 10 53.49 3.38 -6.82
CA VAL A 10 52.28 3.99 -6.21
C VAL A 10 52.52 5.27 -5.38
N PRO A 11 51.89 6.41 -5.75
CA PRO A 11 50.55 6.62 -5.20
C PRO A 11 49.47 6.94 -6.22
N LEU A 12 48.59 5.96 -6.36
CA LEU A 12 47.16 5.99 -6.73
C LEU A 12 46.34 6.82 -5.72
N LEU A 13 46.85 7.98 -5.29
CA LEU A 13 46.32 8.75 -4.15
C LEU A 13 45.94 10.20 -4.51
N PHE A 14 45.49 10.45 -5.74
CA PHE A 14 45.16 11.81 -6.18
C PHE A 14 43.92 11.93 -7.08
N LEU A 15 42.97 10.98 -7.00
CA LEU A 15 41.77 11.02 -7.83
C LEU A 15 40.51 10.52 -7.10
N ILE A 16 40.35 10.88 -5.83
CA ILE A 16 39.13 10.61 -5.03
C ILE A 16 38.52 11.91 -4.48
N PHE A 17 38.63 13.02 -5.22
CA PHE A 17 38.15 14.33 -4.73
C PHE A 17 37.28 15.08 -5.74
N SER A 18 36.34 14.38 -6.38
CA SER A 18 35.37 15.00 -7.30
C SER A 18 33.98 14.39 -7.19
N VAL A 19 33.37 14.36 -6.01
CA VAL A 19 31.91 14.36 -5.88
C VAL A 19 31.51 14.83 -4.48
N SER A 20 31.60 16.13 -4.24
CA SER A 20 30.69 16.78 -3.29
C SER A 20 29.32 16.78 -3.95
N ALA A 21 28.67 15.61 -3.96
CA ALA A 21 27.28 15.49 -4.32
C ALA A 21 26.51 16.44 -3.40
N TYR A 22 25.82 17.39 -4.00
CA TYR A 22 24.72 18.11 -3.38
C TYR A 22 23.77 17.06 -2.80
N SER A 23 23.92 16.77 -1.51
CA SER A 23 22.91 16.03 -0.76
C SER A 23 21.78 17.02 -0.55
N LYS A 24 20.92 17.16 -1.55
CA LYS A 24 19.59 17.71 -1.33
C LYS A 24 18.95 16.77 -0.32
N ASN A 25 18.89 17.20 0.95
CA ASN A 25 17.95 16.68 1.91
C ASN A 25 16.55 17.01 1.40
N VAL A 26 16.09 16.22 0.43
CA VAL A 26 14.67 16.03 0.18
C VAL A 26 14.20 15.16 1.32
N THR A 27 13.89 15.78 2.45
CA THR A 27 12.86 15.23 3.33
C THR A 27 11.67 14.98 2.41
N PRO A 28 11.22 13.74 2.21
CA PRO A 28 9.93 13.54 1.56
C PRO A 28 8.95 14.30 2.45
N LEU A 29 8.39 15.38 1.93
CA LEU A 29 7.23 16.01 2.53
C LEU A 29 6.22 14.89 2.67
N ASP A 30 5.96 14.48 3.92
CA ASP A 30 5.12 13.35 4.29
C ASP A 30 3.92 13.29 3.35
N SER A 31 3.93 12.33 2.43
CA SER A 31 2.71 11.94 1.72
C SER A 31 1.86 11.23 2.76
N ALA A 32 1.17 12.01 3.59
CA ALA A 32 0.32 11.52 4.65
C ALA A 32 -0.66 10.54 4.02
N MET A 33 -0.50 9.27 4.34
CA MET A 33 -1.39 8.20 3.91
C MET A 33 -2.80 8.56 4.35
N LYS A 34 -3.69 8.78 3.38
CA LYS A 34 -5.09 9.12 3.63
C LYS A 34 -5.86 7.83 3.80
N GLU A 35 -6.89 7.87 4.63
CA GLU A 35 -7.76 6.72 4.85
C GLU A 35 -9.22 7.13 4.95
N ILE A 36 -10.11 6.22 4.54
CA ILE A 36 -11.56 6.33 4.66
C ILE A 36 -12.09 4.99 5.10
N THR A 37 -12.97 5.03 6.11
CA THR A 37 -13.64 3.85 6.65
C THR A 37 -15.07 3.82 6.14
N GLY A 38 -15.55 2.63 5.81
CA GLY A 38 -16.91 2.41 5.34
C GLY A 38 -17.37 0.99 5.57
N GLU A 39 -18.57 0.67 5.12
CA GLU A 39 -19.16 -0.66 5.17
C GLU A 39 -19.27 -1.21 3.75
N LEU A 40 -18.83 -2.45 3.55
CA LEU A 40 -18.95 -3.11 2.27
C LEU A 40 -20.43 -3.39 1.98
N GLU A 41 -20.93 -2.86 0.87
CA GLU A 41 -22.32 -3.08 0.43
C GLU A 41 -22.43 -4.27 -0.51
N SER A 42 -21.50 -4.38 -1.46
CA SER A 42 -21.45 -5.53 -2.37
C SER A 42 -20.13 -5.65 -3.11
N LYS A 43 -19.83 -6.87 -3.57
CA LYS A 43 -18.85 -7.15 -4.63
C LYS A 43 -19.52 -7.93 -5.75
N LYS A 44 -19.45 -7.41 -6.99
CA LYS A 44 -19.93 -8.07 -8.21
C LYS A 44 -18.81 -8.06 -9.26
N GLY A 45 -18.25 -9.23 -9.55
CA GLY A 45 -17.06 -9.33 -10.40
C GLY A 45 -15.89 -8.53 -9.83
N LYS A 46 -15.43 -7.54 -10.59
CA LYS A 46 -14.38 -6.57 -10.20
C LYS A 46 -14.92 -5.30 -9.55
N THR A 47 -16.24 -5.11 -9.43
CA THR A 47 -16.80 -3.90 -8.84
C THR A 47 -17.10 -4.12 -7.37
N ILE A 48 -16.63 -3.20 -6.51
CA ILE A 48 -16.94 -3.16 -5.08
C ILE A 48 -17.66 -1.85 -4.77
N LYS A 49 -18.72 -1.93 -3.97
CA LYS A 49 -19.45 -0.78 -3.44
C LYS A 49 -19.23 -0.73 -1.93
N VAL A 50 -18.86 0.45 -1.43
CA VAL A 50 -18.64 0.73 -0.02
C VAL A 50 -19.48 1.94 0.35
N SER A 51 -20.34 1.79 1.35
CA SER A 51 -21.03 2.91 1.95
C SER A 51 -20.09 3.61 2.92
N ILE A 52 -20.10 4.93 2.91
CA ILE A 52 -19.28 5.77 3.79
C ILE A 52 -20.21 6.74 4.52
N SER A 53 -19.88 7.07 5.77
CA SER A 53 -20.51 8.21 6.45
C SER A 53 -19.81 9.48 5.99
N SER A 54 -20.53 10.50 5.51
CA SER A 54 -20.01 11.80 5.06
C SER A 54 -18.68 12.18 5.73
N GLN A 55 -17.60 12.17 4.94
CA GLN A 55 -16.24 12.47 5.40
C GLN A 55 -15.72 13.74 4.74
N SER A 56 -14.88 14.48 5.46
CA SER A 56 -14.27 15.74 5.00
C SER A 56 -13.26 15.56 3.87
N LEU A 57 -12.79 14.33 3.61
CA LEU A 57 -11.83 14.04 2.56
C LEU A 57 -12.23 12.79 1.79
N LEU A 58 -12.63 12.97 0.54
CA LEU A 58 -13.00 11.90 -0.38
C LEU A 58 -11.88 11.71 -1.41
N PRO A 59 -11.55 10.47 -1.79
CA PRO A 59 -10.60 10.23 -2.87
C PRO A 59 -11.19 10.65 -4.22
N GLU A 60 -10.35 11.11 -5.14
CA GLU A 60 -10.78 11.46 -6.49
C GLU A 60 -10.95 10.19 -7.35
N PRO A 61 -11.88 10.16 -8.32
CA PRO A 61 -11.90 9.10 -9.34
C PRO A 61 -10.54 8.92 -10.01
N GLY A 62 -10.12 7.67 -10.21
CA GLY A 62 -8.79 7.29 -10.69
C GLY A 62 -7.75 7.08 -9.59
N THR A 63 -8.05 7.47 -8.33
CA THR A 63 -7.16 7.19 -7.19
C THR A 63 -7.05 5.70 -6.96
N SER A 64 -5.82 5.19 -6.91
CA SER A 64 -5.54 3.79 -6.57
C SER A 64 -5.08 3.66 -5.13
N GLY A 65 -5.39 2.52 -4.51
CA GLY A 65 -5.01 2.26 -3.13
C GLY A 65 -5.35 0.86 -2.67
N THR A 66 -5.26 0.62 -1.37
CA THR A 66 -5.53 -0.69 -0.77
C THR A 66 -6.84 -0.68 -0.01
N LEU A 67 -7.72 -1.63 -0.30
CA LEU A 67 -8.93 -1.90 0.47
C LEU A 67 -8.66 -3.03 1.47
N SER A 68 -8.87 -2.76 2.75
CA SER A 68 -8.66 -3.70 3.85
C SER A 68 -9.93 -3.93 4.65
N LYS A 69 -10.11 -5.13 5.20
CA LYS A 69 -11.25 -5.52 6.06
C LYS A 69 -10.84 -5.49 7.52
N TYR A 70 -11.68 -4.93 8.39
CA TYR A 70 -11.52 -5.09 9.82
C TYR A 70 -11.70 -6.56 10.24
N PHE A 71 -10.91 -7.01 11.20
CA PHE A 71 -11.10 -8.29 11.88
C PHE A 71 -10.96 -8.11 13.38
N GLU A 72 -11.65 -8.98 14.10
CA GLU A 72 -11.55 -9.15 15.55
C GLU A 72 -11.63 -10.65 15.82
N GLU A 73 -10.63 -11.19 16.50
CA GLU A 73 -10.50 -12.61 16.82
C GLU A 73 -9.97 -12.79 18.24
N GLU A 74 -10.44 -13.81 18.93
CA GLU A 74 -9.91 -14.21 20.24
C GLU A 74 -8.83 -15.30 20.04
N ILE A 75 -7.61 -15.02 20.47
CA ILE A 75 -6.48 -15.95 20.40
C ILE A 75 -5.95 -16.15 21.82
N LEU A 76 -6.05 -17.38 22.33
CA LEU A 76 -5.57 -17.76 23.67
C LEU A 76 -6.13 -16.86 24.80
N GLY A 77 -7.40 -16.47 24.71
CA GLY A 77 -8.05 -15.60 25.71
C GLY A 77 -7.74 -14.11 25.56
N MET A 78 -7.02 -13.71 24.50
CA MET A 78 -6.76 -12.30 24.17
C MET A 78 -7.54 -11.89 22.93
N ASN A 79 -8.28 -10.78 23.03
CA ASN A 79 -8.94 -10.15 21.89
C ASN A 79 -7.90 -9.42 21.03
N THR A 80 -7.73 -9.88 19.80
CA THR A 80 -6.86 -9.29 18.78
C THR A 80 -7.71 -8.68 17.69
N HIS A 81 -7.42 -7.45 17.30
CA HIS A 81 -8.11 -6.79 16.20
C HIS A 81 -7.14 -6.12 15.24
N GLY A 82 -7.57 -5.89 14.00
CA GLY A 82 -6.75 -5.24 12.99
C GLY A 82 -7.44 -5.12 11.65
N TYR A 83 -6.65 -4.85 10.61
CA TYR A 83 -7.11 -4.78 9.24
C TYR A 83 -6.31 -5.74 8.36
N ILE A 84 -7.01 -6.51 7.52
CA ILE A 84 -6.40 -7.41 6.54
C ILE A 84 -6.61 -6.88 5.12
N SER A 85 -5.53 -6.74 4.35
CA SER A 85 -5.60 -6.26 2.97
C SER A 85 -6.37 -7.25 2.07
N LEU A 86 -7.44 -6.78 1.44
CA LEU A 86 -8.27 -7.58 0.56
C LEU A 86 -7.84 -7.47 -0.89
N ALA A 87 -7.65 -6.24 -1.37
CA ALA A 87 -7.38 -5.95 -2.78
C ALA A 87 -6.71 -4.58 -2.98
N GLU A 88 -5.94 -4.47 -4.06
CA GLU A 88 -5.62 -3.19 -4.69
C GLU A 88 -6.81 -2.79 -5.57
N VAL A 89 -7.26 -1.54 -5.40
CA VAL A 89 -8.46 -1.02 -6.04
C VAL A 89 -8.24 0.39 -6.59
N GLU A 90 -8.99 0.74 -7.62
CA GLU A 90 -9.09 2.08 -8.18
C GLU A 90 -10.48 2.66 -7.90
N VAL A 91 -10.55 3.93 -7.50
CA VAL A 91 -11.80 4.65 -7.31
C VAL A 91 -12.45 4.92 -8.66
N LYS A 92 -13.63 4.34 -8.89
CA LYS A 92 -14.40 4.56 -10.12
C LYS A 92 -15.32 5.79 -10.00
N SER A 93 -15.97 5.94 -8.86
CA SER A 93 -16.87 7.06 -8.59
C SER A 93 -17.05 7.25 -7.09
N VAL A 94 -17.27 8.50 -6.67
CA VAL A 94 -17.58 8.85 -5.29
C VAL A 94 -18.79 9.77 -5.26
N ASN A 95 -19.68 9.55 -4.30
CA ASN A 95 -20.68 10.52 -3.87
C ASN A 95 -20.63 10.67 -2.33
N GLU A 96 -21.55 11.43 -1.75
CA GLU A 96 -21.53 11.75 -0.31
C GLU A 96 -21.56 10.53 0.61
N ASN A 97 -22.13 9.40 0.16
CA ASN A 97 -22.39 8.22 1.00
C ASN A 97 -21.89 6.90 0.40
N GLU A 98 -21.32 6.90 -0.81
CA GLU A 98 -20.86 5.70 -1.51
C GLU A 98 -19.56 5.96 -2.27
N ILE A 99 -18.62 5.01 -2.14
CA ILE A 99 -17.48 4.86 -3.04
C ILE A 99 -17.66 3.57 -3.83
N VAL A 100 -17.51 3.69 -5.15
CA VAL A 100 -17.45 2.54 -6.06
C VAL A 100 -16.01 2.35 -6.50
N PHE A 101 -15.52 1.12 -6.32
CA PHE A 101 -14.17 0.72 -6.68
C PHE A 101 -14.17 -0.29 -7.81
N THR A 102 -13.08 -0.28 -8.59
CA THR A 102 -12.70 -1.36 -9.50
C THR A 102 -11.50 -2.11 -8.92
N VAL A 103 -11.61 -3.43 -8.80
CA VAL A 103 -10.51 -4.30 -8.33
C VAL A 103 -9.45 -4.41 -9.42
N ILE A 104 -8.25 -3.94 -9.09
CA ILE A 104 -7.04 -4.12 -9.89
C ILE A 104 -6.49 -5.53 -9.63
N LYS A 105 -6.33 -5.88 -8.34
CA LYS A 105 -5.71 -7.13 -7.89
C LYS A 105 -6.27 -7.59 -6.54
N GLU A 106 -6.71 -8.84 -6.45
CA GLU A 106 -7.02 -9.44 -5.14
C GLU A 106 -5.72 -9.85 -4.42
N LEU A 107 -5.58 -9.45 -3.15
CA LEU A 107 -4.39 -9.71 -2.33
C LEU A 107 -4.57 -10.89 -1.38
N THR A 108 -5.81 -11.31 -1.12
CA THR A 108 -6.12 -12.38 -0.17
C THR A 108 -6.49 -13.70 -0.85
N ASN A 109 -5.92 -14.79 -0.33
CA ASN A 109 -6.28 -16.17 -0.68
C ASN A 109 -6.51 -16.99 0.60
N VAL A 110 -7.13 -16.37 1.61
CA VAL A 110 -7.46 -17.05 2.87
C VAL A 110 -8.41 -18.21 2.58
N LYS A 111 -8.06 -19.38 3.13
CA LYS A 111 -8.85 -20.60 3.06
C LYS A 111 -9.13 -21.10 4.47
N THR A 112 -10.38 -21.41 4.75
CA THR A 112 -10.80 -22.07 5.99
C THR A 112 -11.31 -23.46 5.63
N ASN A 113 -10.72 -24.50 6.20
CA ASN A 113 -11.03 -25.91 5.87
C ASN A 113 -10.95 -26.21 4.36
N GLY A 114 -9.91 -25.67 3.69
CA GLY A 114 -9.67 -25.86 2.27
C GLY A 114 -10.59 -25.07 1.33
N LYS A 115 -11.61 -24.37 1.84
CA LYS A 115 -12.51 -23.52 1.05
C LYS A 115 -12.04 -22.07 1.10
N LYS A 116 -11.96 -21.40 -0.06
CA LYS A 116 -11.65 -19.96 -0.13
C LYS A 116 -12.73 -19.21 0.65
N GLU A 117 -12.29 -18.41 1.61
CA GLU A 117 -13.21 -17.61 2.40
C GLU A 117 -13.71 -16.42 1.58
N ASN A 118 -15.00 -16.10 1.70
CA ASN A 118 -15.52 -14.87 1.13
C ASN A 118 -15.24 -13.72 2.12
N LEU A 119 -14.19 -12.95 1.82
CA LEU A 119 -13.80 -11.77 2.60
C LEU A 119 -14.43 -10.47 2.10
N PHE A 120 -15.31 -10.54 1.11
CA PHE A 120 -16.08 -9.40 0.57
C PHE A 120 -17.58 -9.58 0.84
N LYS A 121 -17.94 -9.89 2.09
CA LYS A 121 -19.34 -10.01 2.51
C LYS A 121 -19.91 -8.64 2.86
N LYS A 122 -21.18 -8.43 2.52
CA LYS A 122 -21.93 -7.24 2.94
C LYS A 122 -21.89 -7.09 4.47
N GLY A 123 -21.77 -5.86 4.96
CA GLY A 123 -21.70 -5.57 6.39
C GLY A 123 -20.29 -5.54 6.97
N PHE A 124 -19.27 -5.92 6.19
CA PHE A 124 -17.90 -5.84 6.68
C PHE A 124 -17.40 -4.39 6.70
N ILE A 125 -16.87 -3.99 7.84
CA ILE A 125 -16.15 -2.74 7.98
C ILE A 125 -14.86 -2.84 7.16
N VAL A 126 -14.69 -1.88 6.26
CA VAL A 126 -13.53 -1.79 5.38
C VAL A 126 -12.88 -0.42 5.50
N LYS A 127 -11.59 -0.38 5.21
CA LYS A 127 -10.81 0.84 5.17
C LYS A 127 -10.03 0.90 3.87
N PHE A 128 -10.17 2.01 3.16
CA PHE A 128 -9.42 2.29 1.95
C PHE A 128 -8.30 3.27 2.26
N TYR A 129 -7.08 2.92 1.85
CA TYR A 129 -5.88 3.72 2.05
C TYR A 129 -5.31 4.20 0.71
N TRP A 130 -4.99 5.49 0.59
CA TRP A 130 -4.45 6.12 -0.63
C TRP A 130 -3.50 7.29 -0.34
#